data_AF-A0A8R7Q6Q7-F1
#
_entry.id   AF-A0A8R7Q6Q7-F1
#
_cell.length_a   1.000
_cell.length_b   1.000
_cell.length_c   1.000
_cell.angle_alpha   90.00
_cell.angle_beta   90.00
_cell.angle_gamma   90.00
#
_symmetry.space_group_name_H-M   'P 1'
#
loop_
_entity.id
_entity.type
_entity.pdbx_description
1 polymer ?
#
loop_
_entity_poly.entity_id
_entity_poly.type
_entity_poly.pdbx_seq_one_letter_code
_entity_poly.pdbx_strand_id
1 'polypeptide(L)'
;MAAAAQRLLAASTKIVGVGRNYVAHAKELGNPVPKEPVLFLKPTSSFLHAGVATAAVEVPEPLESLHHEVELAVVISRRARDVPEASAMDFVGGYALALDMTARDLQSVAKVCTNTCS
;
A
#
# COMPACT_ATOMS: atom_id res chain seq x y z
N MET A 1 -22.78 1.91 0.12
CA MET A 1 -21.35 1.61 0.30
C MET A 1 -20.88 0.37 -0.45
N ALA A 2 -21.57 -0.79 -0.35
CA ALA A 2 -21.14 -2.04 -1.02
C ALA A 2 -20.89 -1.91 -2.53
N ALA A 3 -21.78 -1.24 -3.28
CA ALA A 3 -21.64 -1.09 -4.74
C ALA A 3 -20.40 -0.28 -5.18
N ALA A 4 -19.99 0.73 -4.41
CA ALA A 4 -18.81 1.54 -4.73
C ALA A 4 -17.52 0.75 -4.49
N ALA A 5 -17.43 0.01 -3.39
CA ALA A 5 -16.32 -0.88 -3.09
C ALA A 5 -16.19 -2.00 -4.14
N GLN A 6 -17.32 -2.60 -4.54
CA GLN A 6 -17.31 -3.67 -5.54
C GLN A 6 -16.88 -3.17 -6.93
N ARG A 7 -17.27 -1.95 -7.30
CA ARG A 7 -16.80 -1.30 -8.54
C ARG A 7 -15.31 -0.99 -8.49
N LEU A 8 -14.80 -0.55 -7.34
CA LEU A 8 -13.37 -0.34 -7.13
C LEU A 8 -12.60 -1.66 -7.34
N LEU A 9 -13.04 -2.75 -6.70
CA LEU A 9 -12.39 -4.06 -6.81
C LEU A 9 -12.39 -4.59 -8.25
N ALA A 10 -13.50 -4.45 -8.96
CA ALA A 10 -13.64 -4.94 -10.33
C ALA A 10 -12.85 -4.12 -11.36
N ALA A 11 -12.67 -2.81 -11.14
CA ALA A 11 -12.03 -1.91 -12.10
C ALA A 11 -10.55 -1.62 -11.79
N SER A 12 -10.09 -1.94 -10.57
CA SER A 12 -8.70 -1.69 -10.16
C SER A 12 -7.75 -2.59 -10.92
N THR A 13 -6.63 -2.03 -11.35
CA THR A 13 -5.59 -2.75 -12.13
C THR A 13 -4.30 -2.94 -11.36
N LYS A 14 -4.04 -2.11 -10.35
CA LYS A 14 -2.86 -2.16 -9.49
C LYS A 14 -3.09 -1.34 -8.23
N ILE A 15 -2.28 -1.62 -7.21
CA ILE A 15 -2.14 -0.81 -6.00
C ILE A 15 -0.69 -0.34 -5.97
N VAL A 16 -0.48 0.96 -5.73
CA VAL A 16 0.84 1.56 -5.56
C VAL A 16 0.95 2.04 -4.12
N GLY A 17 1.92 1.50 -3.38
CA GLY A 17 2.21 1.91 -2.01
C GLY A 17 3.38 2.89 -1.96
N VAL A 18 3.37 3.77 -0.96
CA VAL A 18 4.41 4.78 -0.75
C VAL A 18 5.07 4.56 0.61
N GLY A 19 6.22 3.89 0.59
CA GLY A 19 7.00 3.62 1.79
C GLY A 19 7.71 4.86 2.32
N ARG A 20 7.91 4.90 3.64
CA ARG A 20 8.61 5.97 4.37
C ARG A 20 7.98 7.36 4.23
N ASN A 21 6.67 7.43 4.01
CA ASN A 21 5.93 8.68 3.82
C ASN A 21 5.59 9.41 5.14
N TYR A 22 5.70 8.73 6.29
CA TYR A 22 5.50 9.34 7.60
C TYR A 22 6.83 9.75 8.23
N VAL A 23 7.10 11.06 8.21
CA VAL A 23 8.30 11.67 8.82
C VAL A 23 8.41 11.38 10.33
N ALA A 24 7.27 11.22 11.02
CA ALA A 24 7.25 10.89 12.46
C ALA A 24 7.73 9.45 12.72
N HIS A 25 7.32 8.48 11.90
CA HIS A 25 7.75 7.09 12.02
C HIS A 25 9.19 6.86 11.52
N ALA A 26 9.64 7.65 10.53
CA ALA A 26 11.04 7.64 10.07
C ALA A 26 12.03 8.06 11.19
N LYS A 27 11.61 8.98 12.07
CA LYS A 27 12.40 9.40 13.24
C LYS A 27 12.46 8.33 14.33
N GLU A 28 11.37 7.60 14.58
CA GLU A 28 11.34 6.50 15.57
C GLU A 28 12.26 5.33 15.21
N LEU A 29 12.42 5.05 13.91
CA LEU A 29 13.26 3.99 13.39
C LEU A 29 14.69 4.43 13.00
N GLY A 30 15.06 5.69 13.27
CA GLY A 30 16.41 6.22 13.00
C GLY A 30 16.82 6.25 11.53
N ASN A 31 15.86 6.19 10.60
CA ASN A 31 16.14 6.10 9.17
C ASN A 31 16.13 7.49 8.51
N PRO A 32 17.06 7.79 7.59
CA PRO A 32 17.01 9.03 6.83
C PRO A 32 15.74 9.09 5.96
N VAL A 33 15.03 10.22 6.02
CA VAL A 33 13.90 10.49 5.13
C VAL A 33 14.45 10.58 3.70
N PRO A 34 14.01 9.71 2.77
CA PRO A 34 14.50 9.74 1.41
C PRO A 34 14.02 11.02 0.71
N LYS A 35 14.83 11.56 -0.21
CA LYS A 35 14.48 12.75 -1.01
C LYS A 35 13.33 12.49 -1.99
N GLU A 36 13.15 11.23 -2.37
CA GLU A 36 12.10 10.75 -3.26
C GLU A 36 11.32 9.62 -2.58
N PRO A 37 10.01 9.48 -2.87
CA PRO A 37 9.20 8.43 -2.28
C PRO A 37 9.67 7.04 -2.70
N VAL A 38 9.71 6.10 -1.76
CA VAL A 38 9.95 4.69 -2.07
C VAL A 38 8.62 4.08 -2.54
N LEU A 39 8.56 3.64 -3.79
CA LEU A 39 7.35 3.05 -4.36
C LEU A 39 7.44 1.53 -4.37
N PHE A 40 6.32 0.87 -4.07
CA PHE A 40 6.15 -0.56 -4.24
C PHE A 40 4.76 -0.87 -4.80
N LEU A 41 4.56 -2.11 -5.26
CA LEU A 41 3.31 -2.55 -5.86
C LEU A 41 2.69 -3.65 -5.02
N LYS A 42 1.35 -3.63 -4.93
CA LYS A 42 0.58 -4.80 -4.54
C LYS A 42 -0.33 -5.23 -5.70
N PRO A 43 -0.46 -6.54 -5.96
CA PRO A 43 -1.38 -7.04 -6.98
C PRO A 43 -2.83 -6.82 -6.53
N THR A 44 -3.76 -6.75 -7.49
CA THR A 44 -5.20 -6.60 -7.19
C THR A 44 -5.77 -7.79 -6.43
N SER A 45 -5.15 -8.96 -6.52
CA SER A 45 -5.49 -10.15 -5.72
C SER A 45 -5.26 -9.97 -4.21
N SER A 46 -4.54 -8.92 -3.78
CA SER A 46 -4.33 -8.61 -2.36
C SER A 46 -5.49 -7.83 -1.72
N PHE A 47 -6.49 -7.40 -2.49
CA PHE A 47 -7.64 -6.71 -1.93
C PHE A 47 -8.51 -7.65 -1.09
N LEU A 48 -8.79 -7.22 0.15
CA LEU A 48 -9.81 -7.82 1.00
C LEU A 48 -10.90 -6.80 1.29
N HIS A 49 -12.16 -7.19 1.09
CA HIS A 49 -13.29 -6.32 1.38
C HIS A 49 -13.76 -6.52 2.83
N ALA A 50 -13.42 -5.56 3.70
CA ALA A 50 -13.97 -5.46 5.04
C ALA A 50 -15.49 -5.23 4.96
N GLY A 51 -16.27 -6.31 5.02
CA GLY A 51 -17.72 -6.28 4.82
C GLY A 51 -18.33 -7.59 4.33
N VAL A 52 -17.51 -8.49 3.78
CA VAL A 52 -17.92 -9.88 3.54
C VAL A 52 -17.57 -10.70 4.78
N ALA A 53 -18.52 -11.44 5.35
CA ALA A 53 -18.29 -12.26 6.55
C ALA A 53 -17.18 -13.32 6.37
N THR A 54 -16.77 -13.60 5.13
CA THR A 54 -15.70 -14.53 4.76
C THR A 54 -14.36 -13.85 4.46
N ALA A 55 -14.26 -12.52 4.53
CA ALA A 55 -13.01 -11.81 4.28
C ALA A 55 -12.13 -11.86 5.53
N ALA A 56 -11.35 -12.92 5.66
CA ALA A 56 -10.29 -13.05 6.65
C ALA A 56 -8.93 -12.69 6.02
N VAL A 57 -8.03 -12.11 6.82
CA VAL A 57 -6.64 -11.98 6.41
C VAL A 57 -5.99 -13.36 6.48
N GLU A 58 -5.65 -13.92 5.32
CA GLU A 58 -4.91 -15.18 5.23
C GLU A 58 -3.42 -14.92 5.52
N VAL A 59 -2.91 -15.64 6.51
CA VAL A 59 -1.51 -15.53 6.94
C VAL A 59 -0.77 -16.78 6.46
N PRO A 60 0.18 -16.67 5.52
CA PRO A 60 0.93 -17.83 5.05
C PRO A 60 1.84 -18.37 6.15
N GLU A 61 1.98 -19.69 6.23
CA GLU A 61 2.98 -20.34 7.11
C GLU A 61 4.27 -20.64 6.33
N PRO A 62 5.46 -20.60 6.95
CA PRO A 62 5.76 -20.19 8.32
C PRO A 62 6.07 -18.68 8.40
N LEU A 63 5.08 -17.88 8.82
CA LEU A 63 5.29 -16.46 9.08
C LEU A 63 5.40 -16.23 10.59
N GLU A 64 6.49 -15.65 11.05
CA GLU A 64 6.74 -15.38 12.47
C GLU A 64 6.27 -13.99 12.88
N SER A 65 6.28 -13.04 11.94
CA SER A 65 5.96 -11.64 12.23
C SER A 65 5.09 -10.99 11.16
N LEU A 66 3.80 -10.86 11.46
CA LEU A 66 2.85 -10.09 10.67
C LEU A 66 2.59 -8.72 11.31
N HIS A 67 2.85 -7.66 10.57
CA HIS A 67 2.56 -6.28 10.98
C HIS A 67 1.39 -5.72 10.17
N HIS A 68 0.61 -4.83 10.79
CA HIS A 68 -0.39 -4.01 10.10
C HIS A 68 0.08 -2.55 10.11
N GLU A 69 -0.02 -1.89 8.98
CA GLU A 69 0.22 -0.45 8.85
C GLU A 69 -1.08 0.19 8.38
N VAL A 70 -1.61 1.15 9.14
CA VAL A 70 -2.83 1.88 8.76
C VAL A 70 -2.48 2.98 7.78
N GLU A 71 -3.05 2.94 6.58
CA GLU A 71 -2.75 3.89 5.51
C GLU A 71 -4.02 4.54 4.94
N LEU A 72 -3.87 5.78 4.46
CA LEU A 72 -4.87 6.45 3.65
C LEU A 72 -4.72 6.01 2.20
N ALA A 73 -5.69 5.27 1.67
CA ALA A 73 -5.74 4.92 0.26
C ALA A 73 -6.43 6.03 -0.54
N VAL A 74 -5.78 6.45 -1.63
CA VAL A 74 -6.32 7.42 -2.60
C VAL A 74 -6.75 6.67 -3.85
N VAL A 75 -8.04 6.75 -4.18
CA VAL A 75 -8.59 6.10 -5.37
C VAL A 75 -8.42 7.01 -6.58
N ILE A 76 -7.71 6.55 -7.60
CA ILE A 76 -7.54 7.28 -8.86
C ILE A 76 -8.65 6.86 -9.83
N SER A 77 -9.54 7.79 -10.18
CA SER A 77 -10.73 7.50 -10.99
C SER A 77 -10.53 7.64 -12.50
N ARG A 78 -9.42 8.25 -12.91
CA ARG A 78 -9.13 8.57 -14.32
C ARG A 78 -7.68 8.24 -14.63
N ARG A 79 -7.38 7.90 -15.90
CA ARG A 79 -6.00 7.63 -16.33
C ARG A 79 -5.16 8.90 -16.15
N ALA A 80 -4.13 8.80 -15.31
CA ALA A 80 -3.15 9.84 -15.06
C ALA A 80 -1.81 9.48 -15.72
N ARG A 81 -1.15 10.49 -16.31
CA ARG A 81 0.22 10.43 -16.82
C ARG A 81 0.81 11.83 -16.73
N ASP A 82 2.00 11.96 -16.14
CA ASP A 82 2.76 13.21 -16.04
C ASP A 82 1.90 14.40 -15.56
N VAL A 83 1.06 14.15 -14.54
CA VAL A 83 0.08 15.11 -14.03
C VAL A 83 0.79 16.17 -13.18
N PRO A 84 0.62 17.48 -13.48
CA PRO A 84 1.12 18.54 -12.62
C PRO A 84 0.49 18.48 -11.23
N GLU A 85 1.26 18.78 -10.19
CA GLU A 85 0.80 18.74 -8.79
C GLU A 85 -0.51 19.54 -8.58
N ALA A 86 -0.59 20.74 -9.17
CA ALA A 86 -1.76 21.62 -9.06
C ALA A 86 -3.06 21.00 -9.60
N SER A 87 -2.98 19.98 -10.46
CA SER A 87 -4.13 19.29 -11.05
C SER A 87 -4.29 17.86 -10.52
N ALA A 88 -3.44 17.41 -9.59
CA ALA A 88 -3.45 16.01 -9.12
C ALA A 88 -4.80 15.63 -8.49
N MET A 89 -5.44 16.56 -7.79
CA MET A 89 -6.72 16.32 -7.10
C MET A 89 -7.88 16.06 -8.07
N ASP A 90 -7.80 16.53 -9.32
CA ASP A 90 -8.84 16.32 -10.33
C ASP A 90 -8.95 14.84 -10.79
N PHE A 91 -7.92 14.04 -10.48
CA PHE A 91 -7.87 12.61 -10.79
C PHE A 91 -8.34 11.73 -9.62
N VAL A 92 -8.53 12.31 -8.43
CA VAL A 92 -8.93 11.59 -7.22
C VAL A 92 -10.44 11.34 -7.27
N GLY A 93 -10.83 10.06 -7.25
CA GLY A 93 -12.22 9.62 -7.19
C GLY A 93 -12.76 9.44 -5.76
N GLY A 94 -11.89 9.46 -4.76
CA GLY A 94 -12.25 9.28 -3.36
C GLY A 94 -11.11 8.68 -2.55
N TYR A 95 -11.46 8.28 -1.32
CA TYR A 95 -10.53 7.79 -0.32
C TYR A 95 -11.06 6.53 0.35
N ALA A 96 -10.15 5.72 0.88
CA ALA A 96 -10.47 4.58 1.72
C ALA A 96 -9.43 4.43 2.84
N LEU A 97 -9.82 3.76 3.92
CA LEU A 97 -8.89 3.27 4.92
C LEU A 97 -8.32 1.93 4.41
N ALA A 98 -7.00 1.78 4.41
CA ALA A 98 -6.33 0.55 4.05
C ALA A 98 -5.43 0.06 5.18
N LEU A 99 -5.25 -1.26 5.23
CA LEU A 99 -4.24 -1.92 6.04
C LEU A 99 -3.19 -2.49 5.10
N ASP A 100 -1.98 -1.92 5.14
CA ASP A 100 -0.82 -2.55 4.52
C ASP A 100 -0.31 -3.67 5.44
N MET A 101 -0.78 -4.88 5.17
CA MET A 101 -0.31 -6.09 5.84
C MET A 101 1.09 -6.45 5.32
N THR A 102 2.05 -6.54 6.26
CA THR A 102 3.46 -6.77 5.97
C THR A 102 4.00 -7.97 6.73
N ALA A 103 4.52 -8.95 6.00
CA ALA A 103 5.40 -10.01 6.52
C ALA A 103 6.77 -9.40 6.87
N ARG A 104 6.97 -9.02 8.14
CA ARG A 104 8.09 -8.16 8.57
C ARG A 104 9.42 -8.89 8.56
N ASP A 105 9.41 -10.15 8.95
CA ASP A 105 10.52 -11.09 8.87
C ASP A 105 11.07 -11.18 7.43
N LEU A 106 10.22 -11.52 6.45
CA LEU A 106 10.57 -11.61 5.03
C LEU A 106 11.04 -10.27 4.48
N GLN A 107 10.37 -9.18 4.85
CA GLN A 107 10.78 -7.84 4.44
C GLN A 107 12.18 -7.47 4.96
N SER A 108 12.52 -7.89 6.18
CA SER A 108 13.84 -7.62 6.77
C SER A 108 14.94 -8.36 6.03
N VAL A 109 14.70 -9.61 5.64
CA VAL A 109 15.61 -10.38 4.77
C VAL A 109 15.75 -9.72 3.40
N ALA A 110 14.63 -9.33 2.77
CA ALA A 110 14.63 -8.71 1.45
C ALA A 110 15.42 -7.39 1.40
N LYS A 111 15.32 -6.56 2.45
CA LYS A 111 16.10 -5.31 2.58
C LYS A 111 17.61 -5.54 2.63
N VAL A 112 18.05 -6.67 3.21
CA VAL A 112 19.47 -7.03 3.25
C VAL A 112 19.93 -7.47 1.86
N CYS A 113 19.16 -8.34 1.20
CA CYS A 113 19.47 -8.81 -0.16
C CYS A 113 19.54 -7.66 -1.17
N THR A 114 18.70 -6.63 -1.08
CA THR A 114 18.79 -5.46 -1.98
C THR A 114 20.09 -4.66 -1.83
N ASN A 115 20.79 -4.76 -0.70
CA ASN A 115 22.04 -4.04 -0.44
C ASN A 115 23.30 -4.88 -0.70
N THR A 116 23.17 -6.19 -0.90
CA THR A 116 24.31 -7.12 -1.05
C THR A 116 24.24 -8.01 -2.28
N CYS A 117 23.13 -8.03 -3.02
CA CYS A 117 23.07 -8.67 -4.34
C CYS A 117 23.59 -7.70 -5.41
N SER A 118 24.92 -7.62 -5.49
CA SER A 118 25.68 -7.17 -6.66
C SER A 118 26.41 -8.36 -7.25
#